data_AF-A0A7S3FU84-F1
#
_entry.id   AF-A0A7S3FU84-F1
#
_cell.length_a   1.000
_cell.length_b   1.000
_cell.length_c   1.000
_cell.angle_alpha   90.00
_cell.angle_beta   90.00
_cell.angle_gamma   90.00
#
_symmetry.space_group_name_H-M   'P 1'
#
loop_
_entity.id
_entity.type
_entity.pdbx_description
1 polymer ?
#
loop_
_entity_poly.entity_id
_entity_poly.type
_entity_poly.pdbx_seq_one_letter_code
_entity_poly.pdbx_strand_id
1 'polypeptide(L)'
;AISYELPQVLMSGILFGTQSLNLQHSMVFVDRVNKIKAHVSFAEKKSGPCSSHPESFYGKIYRYHAGKLKVEQSVSVHKTPDIDKVEGEIDGNWQDYLKINNIEAW
;
A
#
# COMPACT_ATOMS: atom_id res chain seq x y z
N ALA A 1 -10.12 7.13 -16.53
CA ALA A 1 -9.09 7.93 -15.84
C ALA A 1 -8.82 7.30 -14.49
N ILE A 2 -7.55 7.07 -14.16
CA ILE A 2 -7.14 6.53 -12.86
C ILE A 2 -6.95 7.70 -11.91
N SER A 3 -7.64 7.69 -10.77
CA SER A 3 -7.37 8.61 -9.66
C SER A 3 -6.41 7.94 -8.68
N TYR A 4 -5.50 8.71 -8.10
CA TYR A 4 -4.52 8.18 -7.16
C TYR A 4 -4.33 9.08 -5.95
N GLU A 5 -4.00 8.44 -4.83
CA GLU A 5 -3.58 9.06 -3.57
C GLU A 5 -2.19 8.51 -3.22
N LEU A 6 -1.27 9.41 -2.90
CA LEU A 6 0.11 9.08 -2.59
C LEU A 6 0.26 8.79 -1.09
N PRO A 7 1.23 7.96 -0.67
CA PRO A 7 1.47 7.72 0.74
C PRO A 7 2.03 8.99 1.40
N GLN A 8 1.89 9.07 2.72
CA GLN A 8 2.53 10.14 3.48
C GLN A 8 4.04 9.90 3.55
N VAL A 9 4.81 10.97 3.45
CA VAL A 9 6.26 10.94 3.66
C VAL A 9 6.58 11.51 5.04
N LEU A 10 7.31 10.74 5.84
CA LEU A 10 7.85 11.16 7.13
C LEU A 10 9.36 11.33 7.01
N MET A 11 9.88 12.48 7.45
CA MET A 11 11.31 12.72 7.60
C MET A 11 11.69 12.61 9.08
N SER A 12 12.62 11.70 9.40
CA SER A 12 13.18 11.49 10.74
C SER A 12 14.65 11.91 10.80
N GLY A 13 15.20 12.03 12.02
CA GLY A 13 16.62 12.39 12.23
C GLY A 13 16.94 13.87 12.05
N ILE A 14 15.94 14.75 11.98
CA ILE A 14 16.13 16.19 11.75
C ILE A 14 16.84 16.86 12.93
N LEU A 15 16.47 16.49 14.17
CA LEU A 15 17.03 17.11 15.38
C LEU A 15 18.33 16.44 15.82
N PHE A 16 18.40 15.11 15.75
CA PHE A 16 19.57 14.33 16.15
C PHE A 16 19.67 13.06 15.30
N GLY A 17 20.87 12.79 14.76
CA GLY A 17 21.17 11.58 14.00
C GLY A 17 21.14 11.76 12.48
N THR A 18 21.09 10.64 11.77
CA THR A 18 21.06 10.59 10.31
C THR A 18 19.64 10.81 9.81
N GLN A 19 19.49 11.71 8.83
CA GLN A 19 18.21 11.96 8.19
C GLN A 19 17.76 10.74 7.37
N SER A 20 16.48 10.37 7.51
CA SER A 20 15.87 9.29 6.74
C SER A 20 14.45 9.65 6.33
N LEU A 21 14.04 9.14 5.16
CA LEU A 21 12.69 9.27 4.63
C LEU A 21 11.97 7.93 4.73
N ASN A 22 10.78 7.94 5.30
CA ASN A 22 9.94 6.77 5.45
C ASN A 22 8.56 7.03 4.84
N LEU A 23 8.00 6.02 4.18
CA LEU A 23 6.62 6.05 3.69
C LEU A 23 5.68 5.52 4.78
N GLN A 24 4.55 6.20 4.98
CA GLN A 24 3.52 5.83 5.94
C GLN A 24 2.15 5.78 5.26
N HIS A 25 1.19 5.17 5.96
CA HIS A 25 -0.20 5.06 5.50
C HIS A 25 -0.30 4.25 4.21
N SER A 26 -1.21 4.62 3.31
CA SER A 26 -1.44 3.89 2.07
C SER A 26 -1.31 4.75 0.84
N MET A 27 -0.83 4.13 -0.23
CA MET A 27 -0.99 4.56 -1.61
C MET A 27 -2.22 3.86 -2.21
N VAL A 28 -3.07 4.61 -2.90
CA VAL A 28 -4.32 4.09 -3.44
C VAL A 28 -4.46 4.52 -4.90
N PHE A 29 -4.71 3.56 -5.80
CA PHE A 29 -5.08 3.81 -7.19
C PHE A 29 -6.49 3.28 -7.43
N VAL A 30 -7.34 4.08 -8.05
CA VAL A 30 -8.72 3.69 -8.38
C VAL A 30 -8.97 3.92 -9.86
N ASP A 31 -9.26 2.84 -10.56
CA ASP A 31 -9.82 2.85 -11.90
C ASP A 31 -11.34 2.68 -11.80
N ARG A 32 -12.06 3.81 -11.94
CA ARG A 32 -13.52 3.82 -11.86
C ARG A 32 -14.21 3.19 -13.07
N VAL A 33 -13.54 3.15 -14.21
CA VAL A 33 -14.10 2.58 -15.45
C VAL A 33 -14.12 1.06 -15.33
N ASN A 34 -12.99 0.48 -14.90
CA ASN A 34 -12.84 -0.96 -14.78
C ASN A 34 -13.29 -1.52 -13.41
N LYS A 35 -13.65 -0.62 -12.47
CA LYS A 35 -13.98 -0.93 -11.07
C LYS A 35 -12.86 -1.70 -10.36
N ILE A 36 -11.62 -1.30 -10.62
CA ILE A 36 -10.41 -1.90 -10.04
C ILE A 36 -9.77 -0.88 -9.09
N LYS A 37 -9.28 -1.37 -7.97
CA LYS A 37 -8.52 -0.59 -6.99
C LYS A 37 -7.24 -1.33 -6.64
N ALA A 38 -6.12 -0.62 -6.65
CA ALA A 38 -4.89 -1.06 -6.03
C ALA A 38 -4.68 -0.27 -4.74
N HIS A 39 -4.52 -0.96 -3.62
CA HIS A 39 -4.35 -0.34 -2.31
C HIS A 39 -3.10 -0.94 -1.67
N VAL A 40 -2.09 -0.12 -1.44
CA VAL A 40 -0.79 -0.50 -0.90
C VAL A 40 -0.58 0.23 0.42
N SER A 41 -0.35 -0.50 1.50
CA SER A 41 -0.02 0.01 2.82
C SER A 41 1.48 -0.09 3.11
N PHE A 42 2.03 0.97 3.69
CA PHE A 42 3.42 1.07 4.12
C PHE A 42 3.53 0.96 5.64
N ALA A 43 4.66 0.42 6.12
CA ALA A 43 4.97 0.28 7.54
C ALA A 43 3.91 -0.48 8.36
N GLU A 44 3.15 -1.39 7.72
CA GLU A 44 2.24 -2.29 8.41
C GLU A 44 2.98 -3.53 8.90
N LYS A 45 2.99 -3.72 10.22
CA LYS A 45 3.37 -5.02 10.80
C LYS A 45 2.33 -6.04 10.34
N LYS A 46 2.68 -6.91 9.37
CA LYS A 46 1.95 -8.17 9.20
C LYS A 46 1.90 -8.84 10.58
N SER A 47 0.74 -9.36 10.95
CA SER A 47 0.63 -10.33 12.04
C SER A 47 1.35 -11.61 11.60
N GLY A 48 2.68 -11.62 11.71
CA GLY A 48 3.58 -12.68 11.25
C GLY A 48 5.05 -12.21 11.28
N PRO A 49 6.03 -13.12 11.39
CA PRO A 49 7.43 -12.81 11.68
C PRO A 49 8.23 -12.35 10.45
N CYS A 50 7.65 -11.55 9.55
CA CYS A 50 8.36 -11.04 8.38
C CYS A 50 8.44 -9.51 8.37
N SER A 51 9.69 -9.06 8.50
CA SER A 51 10.27 -7.73 8.30
C SER A 51 9.72 -6.58 9.14
N SER A 52 10.41 -6.30 10.25
CA SER A 52 10.43 -5.04 10.97
C SER A 52 11.18 -3.92 10.23
N HIS A 53 11.19 -3.96 8.89
CA HIS A 53 11.91 -2.98 8.07
C HIS A 53 10.94 -1.86 7.70
N PRO A 54 11.25 -0.58 8.01
CA PRO A 54 10.38 0.55 7.72
C PRO A 54 10.13 0.76 6.23
N GLU A 55 10.90 0.10 5.37
CA GLU A 55 10.78 0.13 3.92
C GLU A 55 9.80 -0.91 3.34
N SER A 56 9.27 -1.82 4.16
CA SER A 56 8.35 -2.84 3.70
C SER A 56 6.95 -2.29 3.40
N PHE A 57 6.30 -2.84 2.37
CA PHE A 57 4.91 -2.56 2.04
C PHE A 57 4.13 -3.84 1.69
N TYR A 58 2.81 -3.75 1.81
CA TYR A 58 1.87 -4.80 1.39
C TYR A 58 0.62 -4.18 0.80
N GLY A 59 0.08 -4.78 -0.25
CA GLY A 59 -1.09 -4.27 -0.94
C GLY A 59 -1.87 -5.35 -1.66
N LYS A 60 -3.02 -4.94 -2.20
CA LYS A 60 -3.92 -5.77 -3.00
C LYS A 60 -4.40 -5.02 -4.22
N ILE A 61 -4.54 -5.74 -5.32
CA ILE A 61 -5.28 -5.34 -6.51
C ILE A 61 -6.61 -6.09 -6.47
N TYR A 62 -7.72 -5.36 -6.47
CA TYR A 62 -9.04 -5.96 -6.31
C TYR A 62 -10.13 -5.21 -7.06
N ARG A 63 -11.19 -5.93 -7.41
CA ARG A 63 -12.47 -5.33 -7.78
C ARG A 63 -13.16 -4.82 -6.53
N TYR A 64 -13.73 -3.63 -6.61
CA TYR A 64 -14.34 -3.00 -5.44
C TYR A 64 -15.87 -2.85 -5.54
N HIS A 65 -16.53 -2.82 -4.39
CA HIS A 65 -17.93 -2.48 -4.30
C HIS A 65 -18.13 -0.96 -4.43
N ALA A 66 -18.80 -0.52 -5.50
CA ALA A 66 -18.96 0.92 -5.78
C ALA A 66 -19.62 1.72 -4.64
N GLY A 67 -20.59 1.13 -3.94
CA GLY A 67 -21.28 1.78 -2.80
C GLY A 67 -20.47 1.83 -1.50
N LYS A 68 -19.31 1.15 -1.43
CA LYS A 68 -18.43 1.11 -0.25
C LYS A 68 -17.04 1.68 -0.53
N LEU A 69 -16.78 2.15 -1.74
CA LEU A 69 -15.47 2.63 -2.18
C LEU A 69 -14.94 3.69 -1.20
N LYS A 70 -13.77 3.41 -0.62
CA LYS A 70 -13.04 4.37 0.21
C LYS A 70 -11.70 4.71 -0.42
N VAL A 71 -11.47 5.99 -0.65
CA VAL A 71 -10.19 6.50 -1.17
C VAL A 71 -9.55 7.34 -0.07
N GLU A 72 -9.03 6.65 0.93
CA GLU A 72 -8.46 7.26 2.14
C GLU A 72 -7.09 6.63 2.40
N GLN A 73 -6.05 7.45 2.49
CA GLN A 73 -4.67 7.01 2.72
C GLN A 73 -4.52 6.39 4.13
N SER A 74 -5.26 6.89 5.12
CA SER A 74 -5.14 6.48 6.53
C SER A 74 -5.68 5.08 6.83
N VAL A 75 -6.40 4.47 5.88
CA VAL A 75 -7.02 3.15 6.05
C VAL A 75 -6.10 2.08 5.49
N SER A 76 -5.72 1.14 6.35
CA SER A 76 -5.00 -0.08 5.97
C SER A 76 -5.74 -0.92 4.91
N VAL A 77 -5.00 -1.49 3.95
CA VAL A 77 -5.54 -2.48 3.00
C VAL A 77 -6.20 -3.68 3.69
N HIS A 78 -5.73 -4.08 4.89
CA HIS A 78 -6.33 -5.18 5.65
C HIS A 78 -7.67 -4.82 6.30
N LYS A 79 -7.98 -3.53 6.42
CA LYS A 79 -9.19 -3.01 7.08
C LYS A 79 -10.18 -2.41 6.10
N THR A 80 -9.90 -2.42 4.80
CA THR A 80 -10.75 -1.76 3.81
C THR A 80 -12.02 -2.59 3.54
N PRO A 81 -13.23 -2.00 3.67
CA PRO A 81 -14.49 -2.73 3.56
C PRO A 81 -14.98 -2.89 2.11
N ASP A 82 -14.23 -2.37 1.14
CA ASP A 82 -14.66 -2.23 -0.26
C ASP A 82 -14.17 -3.35 -1.18
N ILE A 83 -13.48 -4.36 -0.65
CA ILE A 83 -13.01 -5.52 -1.43
C ILE A 83 -14.21 -6.41 -1.80
N ASP A 84 -14.44 -6.57 -3.10
CA ASP A 84 -15.38 -7.54 -3.67
C ASP A 84 -14.63 -8.83 -4.05
N LYS A 85 -13.60 -8.70 -4.89
CA LYS A 85 -12.76 -9.82 -5.34
C LYS A 85 -11.30 -9.41 -5.48
N VAL A 86 -10.41 -10.15 -4.84
CA VAL A 86 -8.95 -9.98 -4.99
C VAL A 86 -8.50 -10.58 -6.33
N GLU A 87 -7.79 -9.80 -7.13
CA GLU A 87 -7.20 -10.20 -8.42
C GLU A 87 -5.67 -10.39 -8.29
N GLY A 88 -5.05 -9.75 -7.29
CA GLY A 88 -3.65 -9.99 -6.97
C GLY A 88 -3.21 -9.37 -5.65
N GLU A 89 -2.06 -9.83 -5.17
CA GLU A 89 -1.37 -9.31 -3.99
C GLU A 89 -0.06 -8.64 -4.41
N ILE A 90 0.28 -7.55 -3.72
CA ILE A 90 1.51 -6.79 -3.92
C ILE A 90 2.28 -6.81 -2.61
N ASP A 91 3.55 -7.13 -2.63
CA ASP A 91 4.41 -7.03 -1.45
C ASP A 91 5.84 -6.67 -1.85
N GLY A 92 6.59 -6.09 -0.93
CA GLY A 92 7.99 -5.78 -1.21
C GLY A 92 8.62 -4.83 -0.23
N ASN A 93 9.75 -4.29 -0.68
CA ASN A 93 10.50 -3.23 -0.03
C ASN A 93 10.65 -2.11 -1.06
N TRP A 94 10.11 -0.92 -0.77
CA TRP A 94 9.99 0.14 -1.79
C TRP A 94 11.34 0.72 -2.24
N GLN A 95 12.43 0.42 -1.53
CA GLN A 95 13.79 0.78 -1.92
C GLN A 95 14.55 -0.33 -2.65
N ASP A 96 14.01 -1.55 -2.67
CA ASP A 96 14.77 -2.75 -3.09
C ASP A 96 14.02 -3.55 -4.16
N TYR A 97 12.86 -4.13 -3.83
CA TYR A 97 12.15 -5.03 -4.74
C TYR A 97 10.63 -4.91 -4.63
N LEU A 98 9.94 -5.33 -5.69
CA LEU A 98 8.48 -5.42 -5.74
C LEU A 98 8.03 -6.78 -6.28
N LYS A 99 7.08 -7.42 -5.59
CA LYS A 99 6.45 -8.67 -6.01
C LYS A 99 4.96 -8.48 -6.25
N ILE A 100 4.46 -9.11 -7.31
CA ILE A 100 3.04 -9.25 -7.60
C ILE A 100 2.74 -10.75 -7.69
N ASN A 101 1.85 -11.25 -6.83
CA ASN A 101 1.52 -12.68 -6.73
C ASN A 101 2.76 -13.59 -6.58
N ASN A 102 3.71 -13.17 -5.74
CA ASN A 102 5.02 -13.81 -5.51
C ASN A 102 5.98 -13.82 -6.72
N ILE A 103 5.63 -13.15 -7.81
CA ILE A 103 6.53 -12.97 -8.96
C ILE A 103 7.21 -11.61 -8.79
N GLU A 104 8.54 -11.61 -8.79
CA GLU A 104 9.32 -10.37 -8.80
C GLU A 104 9.02 -9.60 -10.08
N ALA A 105 8.46 -8.42 -9.91
CA ALA A 105 8.00 -7.59 -11.01
C ALA A 105 9.08 -6.60 -11.42
N TRP A 106 10.08 -6.34 -10.58
CA TRP A 106 11.25 -5.51 -10.80
C TRP A 106 12.32 -5.83 -9.75
#